data_AF-X1AAX4-F1
#
_entry.id   AF-X1AAX4-F1
#
_cell.length_a   1.000
_cell.length_b   1.000
_cell.length_c   1.000
_cell.angle_alpha   90.00
_cell.angle_beta   90.00
_cell.angle_gamma   90.00
#
_symmetry.space_group_name_H-M   'P 1'
#
loop_
_entity.id
_entity.type
_entity.pdbx_description
1 polymer ?
#
loop_
_entity_poly.entity_id
_entity_poly.type
_entity_poly.pdbx_seq_one_letter_code
_entity_poly.pdbx_strand_id
1 'polypeptide(L)'
;IPDSLVYWDAGENLENTVAANRNIYSEKGYSLVTFNATNITASDLDVATNSARDSIINTVYTGSPSDTMGYLSDVFHSTPLRIHGPNYFYEDDDFYKYRTYQNTNREAMIYAGANDGMLHCFSDSTGDEMWAFIPNDQLPNLKNLLTEHRYYEDANAMAADIWFPSSPPPDTFKDKDEWGTVLIFGQRQGGWNYSALEVTDPYNPFFLFNFDTTMANLGETWSDAVMFKIHKNTFERKDDRFFAFLGGGYWPDSLYDIYDPSSFPPFGNAFYALDVVNMCGNTTPTIGTDYWEIPA
;
A
#
# COMPACT_ATOMS: atom_id res chain seq x y z
N ILE A 1 22.79 -5.56 -15.53
CA ILE A 1 22.47 -4.77 -16.75
C ILE A 1 23.70 -3.92 -17.02
N PRO A 2 24.24 -3.83 -18.26
CA PRO A 2 25.33 -2.91 -18.55
C PRO A 2 24.94 -1.46 -18.17
N ASP A 3 25.83 -0.70 -17.54
CA ASP A 3 25.56 0.69 -17.10
C ASP A 3 25.05 1.58 -18.23
N SER A 4 25.48 1.31 -19.46
CA SER A 4 25.02 2.00 -20.67
C SER A 4 23.54 1.79 -21.02
N LEU A 5 22.86 0.86 -20.35
CA LEU A 5 21.42 0.58 -20.51
C LEU A 5 20.59 1.04 -19.30
N VAL A 6 21.23 1.58 -18.26
CA VAL A 6 20.55 2.21 -17.13
C VAL A 6 20.12 3.61 -17.56
N TYR A 7 18.80 3.85 -17.60
CA TYR A 7 18.25 5.16 -17.95
C TYR A 7 18.28 6.12 -16.75
N TRP A 8 18.03 5.59 -15.56
CA TRP A 8 18.07 6.27 -14.27
C TRP A 8 18.27 5.24 -13.16
N ASP A 9 18.76 5.68 -12.00
CA ASP A 9 18.89 4.89 -10.78
C ASP A 9 18.15 5.61 -9.65
N ALA A 10 17.07 5.01 -9.17
CA ALA A 10 16.23 5.61 -8.14
C ALA A 10 16.97 5.77 -6.80
N GLY A 11 17.88 4.85 -6.47
CA GLY A 11 18.69 4.94 -5.25
C GLY A 11 19.68 6.09 -5.31
N GLU A 12 20.36 6.27 -6.44
CA GLU A 12 21.26 7.41 -6.68
C GLU A 12 20.50 8.73 -6.70
N ASN A 13 19.34 8.80 -7.37
CA ASN A 13 18.49 9.98 -7.38
C ASN A 13 18.06 10.36 -5.95
N LEU A 14 17.69 9.37 -5.14
CA LEU A 14 17.22 9.59 -3.77
C LEU A 14 18.36 10.06 -2.84
N GLU A 15 19.56 9.50 -2.99
CA GLU A 15 20.76 9.96 -2.28
C GLU A 15 21.09 11.42 -2.59
N ASN A 16 20.88 11.86 -3.83
CA ASN A 16 21.10 13.24 -4.25
C ASN A 16 19.93 14.17 -3.95
N THR A 17 18.80 13.65 -3.45
CA THR A 17 17.62 14.44 -3.13
C THR A 17 17.76 15.10 -1.77
N VAL A 18 17.54 16.42 -1.72
CA VAL A 18 17.51 17.16 -0.45
C VAL A 18 16.33 16.67 0.39
N ALA A 19 16.57 16.24 1.63
CA ALA A 19 15.54 15.73 2.54
C ALA A 19 14.27 16.59 2.61
N ALA A 20 14.40 17.92 2.63
CA ALA A 20 13.26 18.84 2.68
C ALA A 20 12.36 18.81 1.43
N ASN A 21 12.81 18.22 0.33
CA ASN A 21 12.06 18.08 -0.92
C ASN A 21 11.33 16.72 -1.02
N ARG A 22 11.60 15.78 -0.12
CA ARG A 22 10.91 14.47 -0.13
C ARG A 22 9.51 14.61 0.44
N ASN A 23 8.52 14.07 -0.27
CA ASN A 23 7.14 14.03 0.17
C ASN A 23 6.84 12.66 0.80
N ILE A 24 7.04 12.54 2.11
CA ILE A 24 6.76 11.31 2.84
C ILE A 24 5.46 11.47 3.61
N TYR A 25 4.54 10.53 3.43
CA TYR A 25 3.25 10.50 4.07
C TYR A 25 3.11 9.29 5.00
N SER A 26 2.27 9.45 6.00
CA SER A 26 1.70 8.37 6.82
C SER A 26 0.18 8.58 6.84
N GLU A 27 -0.56 7.67 7.47
CA GLU A 27 -1.97 7.92 7.80
C GLU A 27 -2.17 8.15 9.31
N LYS A 28 -3.13 9.02 9.65
CA LYS A 28 -3.73 9.11 10.98
C LYS A 28 -5.22 9.38 10.86
N GLY A 29 -6.03 8.58 11.54
CA GLY A 29 -7.48 8.80 11.61
C GLY A 29 -8.16 8.74 10.25
N TYR A 30 -7.75 7.79 9.40
CA TYR A 30 -8.28 7.58 8.04
C TYR A 30 -7.95 8.73 7.08
N SER A 31 -6.84 9.43 7.28
CA SER A 31 -6.41 10.52 6.41
C SER A 31 -4.90 10.57 6.29
N LEU A 32 -4.40 10.94 5.12
CA LEU A 32 -2.98 11.17 4.91
C LEU A 32 -2.50 12.38 5.72
N VAL A 33 -1.34 12.21 6.33
CA VAL A 33 -0.61 13.26 7.02
C VAL A 33 0.83 13.24 6.55
N THR A 34 1.47 14.40 6.42
CA THR A 34 2.91 14.47 6.16
C THR A 34 3.67 13.84 7.34
N PHE A 35 4.61 12.95 7.06
CA PHE A 35 5.47 12.34 8.05
C PHE A 35 6.51 13.36 8.54
N ASN A 36 6.21 14.06 9.63
CA ASN A 36 7.07 15.08 10.23
C ASN A 36 6.79 15.24 11.73
N ALA A 37 7.62 16.02 12.42
CA ALA A 37 7.52 16.23 13.86
C ALA A 37 6.24 16.96 14.32
N THR A 38 5.44 17.52 13.40
CA THR A 38 4.14 18.13 13.69
C THR A 38 3.03 17.08 13.79
N ASN A 39 3.04 16.08 12.90
CA ASN A 39 1.99 15.06 12.82
C ASN A 39 2.35 13.76 13.56
N ILE A 40 3.64 13.46 13.65
CA ILE A 40 4.19 12.25 14.26
C ILE A 40 4.73 12.57 15.65
N THR A 41 4.24 11.84 16.64
CA THR A 41 4.61 11.99 18.05
C THR A 41 5.64 10.93 18.46
N ALA A 42 6.28 11.11 19.61
CA ALA A 42 7.19 10.11 20.16
C ALA A 42 6.48 8.77 20.47
N SER A 43 5.21 8.82 20.87
CA SER A 43 4.40 7.62 21.09
C SER A 43 4.04 6.89 19.80
N ASP A 44 3.83 7.60 18.69
CA ASP A 44 3.55 6.97 17.40
C ASP A 44 4.74 6.10 16.94
N LEU A 45 5.97 6.48 17.30
CA LEU A 45 7.20 5.75 17.00
C LEU A 45 7.67 4.83 18.13
N ASP A 46 6.85 4.63 19.17
CA ASP A 46 7.16 3.84 20.37
C ASP A 46 8.54 4.16 20.99
N VAL A 47 8.78 5.46 21.18
CA VAL A 47 9.98 6.01 21.85
C VAL A 47 9.63 7.00 22.97
N ALA A 48 10.52 7.11 23.95
CA ALA A 48 10.26 7.91 25.15
C ALA A 48 10.49 9.42 25.00
N THR A 49 11.20 9.88 23.97
CA THR A 49 11.64 11.29 23.86
C THR A 49 11.46 11.86 22.46
N ASN A 50 11.22 13.17 22.37
CA ASN A 50 11.16 13.88 21.10
C ASN A 50 12.50 13.83 20.36
N SER A 51 13.63 13.82 21.08
CA SER A 51 14.96 13.68 20.44
C SER A 51 15.11 12.33 19.73
N ALA A 52 14.62 11.24 20.31
CA ALA A 52 14.61 9.94 19.66
C ALA A 52 13.69 9.93 18.42
N ARG A 53 12.49 10.52 18.55
CA ARG A 53 11.56 10.70 17.43
C ARG A 53 12.23 11.47 16.28
N ASP A 54 12.88 12.60 16.58
CA ASP A 54 13.52 13.45 15.59
C ASP A 54 14.67 12.72 14.89
N SER A 55 15.41 11.86 15.60
CA SER A 55 16.44 11.00 15.01
C SER A 55 15.86 9.97 14.04
N ILE A 56 14.73 9.35 14.38
CA ILE A 56 14.04 8.39 13.50
C ILE A 56 13.51 9.10 12.26
N ILE A 57 12.82 10.23 12.44
CA ILE A 57 12.33 11.03 11.32
C ILE A 57 13.49 11.41 10.41
N ASN A 58 14.59 11.93 10.96
CA ASN A 58 15.76 12.26 10.15
C ASN A 58 16.28 11.05 9.37
N THR A 59 16.38 9.88 10.00
CA THR A 59 16.84 8.64 9.36
C THR A 59 15.95 8.22 8.18
N VAL A 60 14.63 8.33 8.32
CA VAL A 60 13.68 8.05 7.23
C VAL A 60 13.90 8.98 6.04
N TYR A 61 14.19 10.26 6.29
CA TYR A 61 14.41 11.24 5.23
C TYR A 61 15.80 11.15 4.58
N THR A 62 16.83 10.80 5.35
CA THR A 62 18.25 10.88 4.92
C THR A 62 18.94 9.53 4.79
N GLY A 63 18.23 8.42 4.97
CA GLY A 63 18.86 7.11 5.11
C GLY A 63 19.64 6.95 6.43
N SER A 64 20.16 5.74 6.65
CA SER A 64 20.92 5.43 7.87
C SER A 64 22.35 5.99 7.81
N PRO A 65 22.82 6.70 8.86
CA PRO A 65 24.17 7.26 8.90
C PRO A 65 25.30 6.23 9.04
N SER A 66 25.02 4.92 9.11
CA SER A 66 26.03 3.86 9.32
C SER A 66 26.49 3.14 8.06
N ASP A 67 26.21 3.65 6.84
CA ASP A 67 26.52 3.00 5.54
C ASP A 67 25.90 1.59 5.36
N THR A 68 25.06 1.14 6.29
CA THR A 68 24.44 -0.20 6.27
C THR A 68 23.06 -0.21 5.62
N MET A 69 22.45 0.96 5.35
CA MET A 69 21.21 1.11 4.60
C MET A 69 21.33 2.28 3.64
N GLY A 70 21.08 2.05 2.35
CA GLY A 70 20.96 3.11 1.35
C GLY A 70 19.75 4.01 1.62
N TYR A 71 19.69 5.16 0.96
CA TYR A 71 18.55 6.09 1.04
C TYR A 71 17.25 5.44 0.56
N LEU A 72 17.37 4.59 -0.46
CA LEU A 72 16.39 3.60 -0.87
C LEU A 72 16.88 2.30 -0.27
N SER A 73 16.20 1.80 0.77
CA SER A 73 16.55 0.51 1.38
C SER A 73 16.44 -0.63 0.35
N ASP A 74 16.71 -1.87 0.75
CA ASP A 74 16.57 -3.00 -0.16
C ASP A 74 15.09 -3.28 -0.49
N VAL A 75 14.81 -3.33 -1.78
CA VAL A 75 13.59 -3.91 -2.35
C VAL A 75 13.82 -5.42 -2.47
N PHE A 76 13.17 -6.20 -1.61
CA PHE A 76 13.51 -7.62 -1.46
C PHE A 76 12.60 -8.53 -2.30
N HIS A 77 11.36 -8.76 -1.88
CA HIS A 77 10.37 -9.52 -2.64
C HIS A 77 9.35 -8.63 -3.37
N SER A 78 9.26 -7.34 -3.02
CA SER A 78 8.29 -6.42 -3.64
C SER A 78 8.61 -6.25 -5.13
N THR A 79 7.70 -6.70 -6.00
CA THR A 79 7.85 -6.50 -7.44
C THR A 79 7.43 -5.09 -7.82
N PRO A 80 8.29 -4.28 -8.46
CA PRO A 80 7.91 -2.94 -8.90
C PRO A 80 6.70 -2.96 -9.84
N LEU A 81 5.64 -2.23 -9.46
CA LEU A 81 4.41 -2.12 -10.23
C LEU A 81 4.39 -0.82 -11.02
N ARG A 82 4.30 -0.91 -12.35
CA ARG A 82 4.14 0.27 -13.22
C ARG A 82 2.67 0.57 -13.49
N ILE A 83 2.22 1.78 -13.17
CA ILE A 83 0.85 2.26 -13.48
C ILE A 83 0.95 3.42 -14.47
N HIS A 84 0.22 3.33 -15.58
CA HIS A 84 0.11 4.39 -16.58
C HIS A 84 -1.32 4.48 -17.12
N GLY A 85 -1.68 3.68 -18.11
CA GLY A 85 -3.00 3.73 -18.72
C GLY A 85 -3.94 2.68 -18.14
N PRO A 86 -5.24 2.97 -17.97
CA PRO A 86 -6.25 1.94 -17.68
C PRO A 86 -6.29 0.86 -18.77
N ASN A 87 -6.72 -0.35 -18.41
CA ASN A 87 -6.74 -1.49 -19.32
C ASN A 87 -7.58 -1.20 -20.59
N TYR A 88 -6.95 -1.30 -21.77
CA TYR A 88 -7.60 -1.03 -23.04
C TYR A 88 -8.77 -1.97 -23.35
N PHE A 89 -8.70 -3.22 -22.91
CA PHE A 89 -9.72 -4.24 -23.19
C PHE A 89 -10.84 -4.29 -22.15
N TYR A 90 -10.74 -3.51 -21.08
CA TYR A 90 -11.81 -3.43 -20.09
C TYR A 90 -12.94 -2.53 -20.62
N GLU A 91 -14.16 -3.07 -20.63
CA GLU A 91 -15.37 -2.38 -21.08
C GLU A 91 -16.39 -2.34 -19.94
N ASP A 92 -16.81 -1.13 -19.60
CA ASP A 92 -17.89 -0.85 -18.66
C ASP A 92 -18.47 0.55 -18.96
N ASP A 93 -19.50 0.95 -18.22
CA ASP A 93 -20.19 2.22 -18.39
C ASP A 93 -19.21 3.39 -18.17
N ASP A 94 -19.12 4.26 -19.18
CA ASP A 94 -18.20 5.41 -19.29
C ASP A 94 -16.71 5.17 -19.00
N PHE A 95 -16.29 3.92 -18.76
CA PHE A 95 -14.90 3.56 -18.53
C PHE A 95 -13.99 3.97 -19.69
N TYR A 96 -14.48 3.88 -20.93
CA TYR A 96 -13.70 4.32 -22.10
C TYR A 96 -13.36 5.82 -22.06
N LYS A 97 -14.22 6.66 -21.46
CA LYS A 97 -13.95 8.10 -21.27
C LYS A 97 -12.91 8.31 -20.19
N TYR A 98 -13.04 7.62 -19.04
CA TYR A 98 -12.03 7.60 -17.98
C TYR A 98 -10.66 7.19 -18.53
N ARG A 99 -10.59 6.04 -19.23
CA ARG A 99 -9.38 5.55 -19.89
C ARG A 99 -8.77 6.56 -20.85
N THR A 100 -9.58 7.19 -21.70
CA THR A 100 -9.08 8.17 -22.68
C THR A 100 -8.47 9.38 -21.97
N TYR A 101 -9.10 9.84 -20.89
CA TYR A 101 -8.58 10.91 -20.06
C TYR A 101 -7.26 10.51 -19.39
N GLN A 102 -7.20 9.37 -18.71
CA GLN A 102 -6.00 8.91 -18.01
C GLN A 102 -4.82 8.66 -18.95
N ASN A 103 -5.05 8.05 -20.11
CA ASN A 103 -3.99 7.82 -21.11
C ASN A 103 -3.32 9.10 -21.65
N THR A 104 -3.98 10.25 -21.49
CA THR A 104 -3.46 11.54 -21.96
C THR A 104 -2.82 12.35 -20.84
N ASN A 105 -3.30 12.19 -19.61
CA ASN A 105 -3.00 13.12 -18.51
C ASN A 105 -2.23 12.49 -17.35
N ARG A 106 -2.15 11.16 -17.25
CA ARG A 106 -1.46 10.48 -16.15
C ARG A 106 -0.03 10.13 -16.54
N GLU A 107 0.94 10.70 -15.82
CA GLU A 107 2.33 10.25 -15.90
C GLU A 107 2.43 8.79 -15.43
N ALA A 108 3.30 8.01 -16.08
CA ALA A 108 3.59 6.66 -15.65
C ALA A 108 4.41 6.70 -14.35
N MET A 109 3.96 5.98 -13.34
CA MET A 109 4.66 5.82 -12.06
C MET A 109 5.03 4.36 -11.81
N ILE A 110 6.08 4.16 -11.01
CA ILE A 110 6.53 2.86 -10.52
C ILE A 110 6.38 2.84 -9.00
N TYR A 111 5.70 1.83 -8.48
CA TYR A 111 5.46 1.63 -7.06
C TYR A 111 6.25 0.42 -6.57
N ALA A 112 7.01 0.59 -5.48
CA ALA A 112 7.78 -0.49 -4.89
C ALA A 112 7.85 -0.32 -3.37
N GLY A 113 7.61 -1.40 -2.63
CA GLY A 113 7.83 -1.45 -1.20
C GLY A 113 9.30 -1.73 -0.89
N ALA A 114 9.82 -1.13 0.19
CA ALA A 114 11.19 -1.30 0.64
C ALA A 114 11.28 -1.52 2.15
N ASN A 115 12.42 -2.04 2.58
CA ASN A 115 12.72 -2.37 3.99
C ASN A 115 13.11 -1.16 4.85
N ASP A 116 12.76 0.06 4.44
CA ASP A 116 12.80 1.28 5.25
C ASP A 116 11.41 1.65 5.80
N GLY A 117 10.39 0.83 5.57
CA GLY A 117 9.03 1.07 6.04
C GLY A 117 8.13 1.76 5.03
N MET A 118 8.60 1.96 3.79
CA MET A 118 7.90 2.77 2.80
C MET A 118 7.48 1.98 1.58
N LEU A 119 6.28 2.28 1.10
CA LEU A 119 5.94 2.17 -0.32
C LEU A 119 6.42 3.45 -1.01
N HIS A 120 7.33 3.32 -1.96
CA HIS A 120 7.82 4.43 -2.78
C HIS A 120 7.06 4.54 -4.10
N CYS A 121 6.87 5.77 -4.57
CA CYS A 121 6.33 6.11 -5.89
C CYS A 121 7.38 6.89 -6.68
N PHE A 122 7.86 6.32 -7.78
CA PHE A 122 8.87 6.92 -8.65
C PHE A 122 8.28 7.30 -10.01
N SER A 123 8.75 8.40 -10.60
CA SER A 123 8.49 8.68 -12.01
C SER A 123 9.14 7.60 -12.89
N ASP A 124 8.37 6.98 -13.78
CA ASP A 124 8.88 6.04 -14.79
C ASP A 124 9.87 6.71 -15.75
N SER A 125 9.75 8.04 -15.93
CA SER A 125 10.54 8.78 -16.91
C SER A 125 11.88 9.27 -16.36
N THR A 126 11.95 9.66 -15.07
CA THR A 126 13.17 10.21 -14.47
C THR A 126 13.78 9.35 -13.36
N GLY A 127 12.99 8.43 -12.77
CA GLY A 127 13.39 7.70 -11.57
C GLY A 127 13.37 8.53 -10.29
N ASP A 128 12.87 9.77 -10.33
CA ASP A 128 12.74 10.62 -9.14
C ASP A 128 11.62 10.10 -8.24
N GLU A 129 11.85 10.12 -6.94
CA GLU A 129 10.80 9.82 -5.95
C GLU A 129 9.80 10.98 -5.91
N MET A 130 8.55 10.69 -6.28
CA MET A 130 7.45 11.67 -6.24
C MET A 130 6.88 11.80 -4.83
N TRP A 131 6.73 10.65 -4.16
CA TRP A 131 6.33 10.54 -2.77
C TRP A 131 6.60 9.13 -2.23
N ALA A 132 6.55 8.99 -0.91
CA ALA A 132 6.56 7.71 -0.21
C ALA A 132 5.45 7.65 0.85
N PHE A 133 4.97 6.44 1.15
CA PHE A 133 3.92 6.21 2.14
C PHE A 133 4.35 5.17 3.17
N ILE A 134 4.15 5.48 4.45
CA ILE A 134 4.42 4.61 5.58
C ILE A 134 3.07 4.19 6.21
N PRO A 135 2.71 2.90 6.20
CA PRO A 135 1.57 2.41 6.96
C PRO A 135 1.71 2.70 8.45
N ASN A 136 0.61 3.10 9.10
CA ASN A 136 0.61 3.51 10.50
C ASN A 136 1.09 2.40 11.46
N ASP A 137 0.80 1.13 11.13
CA ASP A 137 1.28 -0.01 11.92
C ASP A 137 2.80 -0.16 11.91
N GLN A 138 3.49 0.41 10.92
CA GLN A 138 4.95 0.42 10.82
C GLN A 138 5.60 1.56 11.60
N LEU A 139 4.87 2.60 12.00
CA LEU A 139 5.43 3.75 12.73
C LEU A 139 6.22 3.31 13.99
N PRO A 140 5.70 2.41 14.85
CA PRO A 140 6.47 1.92 16.01
C PRO A 140 7.73 1.14 15.62
N ASN A 141 7.76 0.53 14.44
CA ASN A 141 8.87 -0.30 13.96
C ASN A 141 10.01 0.53 13.35
N LEU A 142 9.78 1.79 12.98
CA LEU A 142 10.81 2.66 12.40
C LEU A 142 11.98 2.94 13.34
N LYS A 143 11.80 2.80 14.66
CA LYS A 143 12.91 2.91 15.61
C LYS A 143 14.00 1.85 15.39
N ASN A 144 13.64 0.70 14.81
CA ASN A 144 14.56 -0.41 14.58
C ASN A 144 15.52 -0.13 13.41
N LEU A 145 15.19 0.80 12.50
CA LEU A 145 16.08 1.25 11.42
C LEU A 145 17.42 1.78 11.95
N LEU A 146 17.46 2.21 13.21
CA LEU A 146 18.67 2.70 13.86
C LEU A 146 19.62 1.59 14.33
N THR A 147 19.15 0.34 14.41
CA THR A 147 19.86 -0.73 15.13
C THR A 147 19.92 -2.07 14.40
N GLU A 148 18.96 -2.36 13.52
CA GLU A 148 18.84 -3.66 12.86
C GLU A 148 18.22 -3.55 11.47
N HIS A 149 18.49 -4.56 10.64
CA HIS A 149 17.87 -4.73 9.33
C HIS A 149 16.70 -5.71 9.45
N ARG A 150 15.53 -5.35 8.90
CA ARG A 150 14.29 -6.13 8.99
C ARG A 150 13.46 -5.95 7.72
N TYR A 151 12.51 -6.85 7.54
CA TYR A 151 11.47 -6.67 6.53
C TYR A 151 10.44 -5.64 6.96
N TYR A 152 9.96 -4.84 6.01
CA TYR A 152 8.86 -3.89 6.20
C TYR A 152 7.82 -4.04 5.07
N GLU A 153 7.81 -3.14 4.08
CA GLU A 153 6.87 -3.15 2.96
C GLU A 153 7.37 -4.11 1.87
N ASP A 154 7.18 -5.40 2.08
CA ASP A 154 7.82 -6.41 1.24
C ASP A 154 6.87 -7.11 0.25
N ALA A 155 5.53 -6.97 0.36
CA ALA A 155 4.61 -7.67 -0.54
C ALA A 155 4.57 -7.07 -1.95
N ASN A 156 4.01 -7.84 -2.90
CA ASN A 156 3.71 -7.31 -4.23
C ASN A 156 2.55 -6.32 -4.14
N ALA A 157 2.70 -5.17 -4.79
CA ALA A 157 1.60 -4.25 -4.98
C ALA A 157 0.70 -4.71 -6.13
N MET A 158 -0.61 -4.48 -6.00
CA MET A 158 -1.62 -4.74 -7.01
C MET A 158 -2.45 -3.47 -7.23
N ALA A 159 -2.73 -3.14 -8.49
CA ALA A 159 -3.61 -2.03 -8.80
C ALA A 159 -4.76 -2.44 -9.74
N ALA A 160 -5.90 -1.76 -9.57
CA ALA A 160 -7.06 -1.92 -10.44
C ALA A 160 -7.83 -0.60 -10.54
N ASP A 161 -8.51 -0.40 -11.66
CA ASP A 161 -9.46 0.69 -11.82
C ASP A 161 -10.81 0.27 -11.22
N ILE A 162 -11.28 1.03 -10.24
CA ILE A 162 -12.43 0.77 -9.39
C ILE A 162 -13.46 1.87 -9.62
N TRP A 163 -14.72 1.49 -9.66
CA TRP A 163 -15.83 2.44 -9.68
C TRP A 163 -16.32 2.72 -8.25
N PHE A 164 -16.38 4.00 -7.88
CA PHE A 164 -16.87 4.51 -6.61
C PHE A 164 -18.27 5.13 -6.82
N PRO A 165 -19.36 4.35 -6.62
CA PRO A 165 -20.71 4.86 -6.80
C PRO A 165 -20.98 6.04 -5.88
N SER A 166 -21.71 7.04 -6.36
CA SER A 166 -22.15 8.13 -5.50
C SER A 166 -23.13 7.61 -4.41
N SER A 167 -23.01 8.18 -3.21
CA SER A 167 -23.80 7.79 -2.02
C SER A 167 -25.30 8.08 -2.24
N PRO A 168 -26.21 7.37 -1.55
CA PRO A 168 -27.47 6.92 -2.15
C PRO A 168 -28.43 8.04 -2.61
N PRO A 169 -29.21 7.76 -3.68
CA PRO A 169 -29.40 6.44 -4.31
C PRO A 169 -28.21 6.02 -5.19
N PRO A 170 -27.83 4.73 -5.20
CA PRO A 170 -26.73 4.26 -6.03
C PRO A 170 -27.02 4.55 -7.50
N ASP A 171 -26.01 5.02 -8.23
CA ASP A 171 -26.18 5.37 -9.63
C ASP A 171 -26.62 4.16 -10.44
N THR A 172 -27.57 4.40 -11.34
CA THR A 172 -28.04 3.39 -12.28
C THR A 172 -27.10 3.21 -13.47
N PHE A 173 -26.08 4.07 -13.57
CA PHE A 173 -25.09 4.13 -14.63
C PHE A 173 -23.77 4.67 -14.04
N LYS A 174 -22.63 4.07 -14.41
CA LYS A 174 -21.32 4.50 -13.90
C LYS A 174 -20.82 5.72 -14.68
N ASP A 175 -20.42 6.79 -14.01
CA ASP A 175 -19.84 7.98 -14.66
C ASP A 175 -18.30 7.86 -14.76
N LYS A 176 -17.70 8.51 -15.77
CA LYS A 176 -16.24 8.58 -15.94
C LYS A 176 -15.53 9.18 -14.72
N ASP A 177 -16.18 10.09 -14.00
CA ASP A 177 -15.59 10.82 -12.86
C ASP A 177 -15.69 10.04 -11.54
N GLU A 178 -16.34 8.87 -11.56
CA GLU A 178 -16.46 7.96 -10.43
C GLU A 178 -15.47 6.80 -10.50
N TRP A 179 -14.72 6.69 -11.60
CA TRP A 179 -13.64 5.72 -11.71
C TRP A 179 -12.36 6.26 -11.09
N GLY A 180 -11.67 5.42 -10.34
CA GLY A 180 -10.35 5.71 -9.79
C GLY A 180 -9.46 4.48 -9.77
N THR A 181 -8.15 4.67 -9.78
CA THR A 181 -7.17 3.58 -9.68
C THR A 181 -6.80 3.36 -8.21
N VAL A 182 -7.07 2.18 -7.71
CA VAL A 182 -6.72 1.75 -6.36
C VAL A 182 -5.45 0.91 -6.42
N LEU A 183 -4.55 1.15 -5.49
CA LEU A 183 -3.33 0.41 -5.21
C LEU A 183 -3.48 -0.27 -3.85
N ILE A 184 -3.28 -1.57 -3.77
CA ILE A 184 -3.22 -2.33 -2.52
C ILE A 184 -1.87 -3.04 -2.44
N PHE A 185 -1.29 -3.06 -1.25
CA PHE A 185 0.00 -3.68 -0.96
C PHE A 185 0.01 -4.17 0.48
N GLY A 186 0.98 -5.01 0.81
CA GLY A 186 1.17 -5.57 2.15
C GLY A 186 2.65 -5.69 2.49
N GLN A 187 2.93 -6.41 3.56
CA GLN A 187 4.20 -6.34 4.27
C GLN A 187 4.97 -7.68 4.33
N ARG A 188 4.35 -8.81 3.93
CA ARG A 188 4.90 -10.17 4.12
C ARG A 188 5.36 -10.37 5.57
N GLN A 189 6.65 -10.65 5.79
CA GLN A 189 7.23 -10.84 7.12
C GLN A 189 7.38 -9.51 7.90
N GLY A 190 7.26 -8.36 7.24
CA GLY A 190 7.30 -7.06 7.88
C GLY A 190 6.06 -6.73 8.71
N GLY A 191 4.95 -7.44 8.51
CA GLY A 191 3.75 -7.24 9.32
C GLY A 191 2.48 -7.89 8.78
N TRP A 192 1.39 -7.59 9.47
CA TRP A 192 0.07 -8.21 9.31
C TRP A 192 -0.98 -7.23 8.79
N ASN A 193 -0.57 -6.31 7.91
CA ASN A 193 -1.45 -5.28 7.37
C ASN A 193 -1.40 -5.26 5.83
N TYR A 194 -2.56 -5.00 5.23
CA TYR A 194 -2.66 -4.51 3.85
C TYR A 194 -3.14 -3.06 3.86
N SER A 195 -2.43 -2.20 3.15
CA SER A 195 -2.83 -0.80 2.96
C SER A 195 -3.35 -0.57 1.55
N ALA A 196 -4.38 0.26 1.43
CA ALA A 196 -4.95 0.66 0.16
C ALA A 196 -4.89 2.19 -0.02
N LEU A 197 -4.42 2.61 -1.19
CA LEU A 197 -4.33 4.00 -1.63
C LEU A 197 -5.08 4.17 -2.95
N GLU A 198 -5.68 5.34 -3.15
CA GLU A 198 -6.19 5.79 -4.44
C GLU A 198 -5.13 6.66 -5.11
N VAL A 199 -4.73 6.27 -6.32
CA VAL A 199 -3.57 6.80 -7.06
C VAL A 199 -3.95 7.20 -8.50
N THR A 200 -5.20 7.63 -8.71
CA THR A 200 -5.65 8.16 -10.01
C THR A 200 -4.86 9.39 -10.38
N ASP A 201 -4.69 10.33 -9.45
CA ASP A 201 -3.71 11.39 -9.55
C ASP A 201 -2.39 10.89 -8.95
N PRO A 202 -1.36 10.62 -9.77
CA PRO A 202 -0.12 10.04 -9.29
C PRO A 202 0.68 10.98 -8.37
N TYR A 203 0.37 12.28 -8.31
CA TYR A 203 1.05 13.24 -7.45
C TYR A 203 0.32 13.51 -6.14
N ASN A 204 -0.98 13.16 -6.07
CA ASN A 204 -1.84 13.43 -4.92
C ASN A 204 -2.56 12.13 -4.53
N PRO A 205 -1.87 11.16 -3.90
CA PRO A 205 -2.52 9.94 -3.46
C PRO A 205 -3.55 10.25 -2.36
N PHE A 206 -4.55 9.38 -2.22
CA PHE A 206 -5.48 9.39 -1.09
C PHE A 206 -5.42 8.07 -0.34
N PHE A 207 -5.38 8.14 0.99
CA PHE A 207 -5.51 6.95 1.82
C PHE A 207 -6.96 6.44 1.79
N LEU A 208 -7.14 5.15 1.56
CA LEU A 208 -8.45 4.50 1.57
C LEU A 208 -8.70 3.75 2.87
N PHE A 209 -7.92 2.71 3.13
CA PHE A 209 -8.08 1.86 4.32
C PHE A 209 -6.83 1.02 4.61
N ASN A 210 -6.80 0.50 5.84
CA ASN A 210 -5.94 -0.60 6.27
C ASN A 210 -6.81 -1.83 6.54
N PHE A 211 -6.26 -3.02 6.34
CA PHE A 211 -6.87 -4.29 6.73
C PHE A 211 -5.85 -5.09 7.52
N ASP A 212 -6.04 -5.15 8.83
CA ASP A 212 -5.07 -5.63 9.81
C ASP A 212 -5.67 -6.61 10.85
N THR A 213 -4.86 -6.98 11.84
CA THR A 213 -5.22 -7.93 12.90
C THR A 213 -6.27 -7.41 13.88
N THR A 214 -6.60 -6.12 13.86
CA THR A 214 -7.73 -5.57 14.63
C THR A 214 -9.07 -5.93 13.99
N MET A 215 -9.08 -6.24 12.69
CA MET A 215 -10.27 -6.59 11.92
C MET A 215 -10.39 -8.09 11.68
N ALA A 216 -9.28 -8.78 11.43
CA ALA A 216 -9.29 -10.16 10.96
C ALA A 216 -8.19 -11.03 11.59
N ASN A 217 -8.34 -12.35 11.50
CA ASN A 217 -7.35 -13.32 11.96
C ASN A 217 -6.17 -13.45 10.95
N LEU A 218 -5.57 -12.32 10.57
CA LEU A 218 -4.51 -12.24 9.57
C LEU A 218 -3.18 -12.82 10.08
N GLY A 219 -2.56 -13.62 9.24
CA GLY A 219 -1.15 -13.98 9.30
C GLY A 219 -0.29 -13.04 8.44
N GLU A 220 1.01 -13.34 8.34
CA GLU A 220 1.93 -12.57 7.50
C GLU A 220 1.39 -12.51 6.06
N THR A 221 1.45 -11.34 5.45
CA THR A 221 0.74 -10.99 4.20
C THR A 221 1.45 -11.54 2.95
N TRP A 222 1.72 -12.85 2.95
CA TRP A 222 2.32 -13.61 1.85
C TRP A 222 1.36 -13.84 0.68
N SER A 223 0.06 -13.67 0.89
CA SER A 223 -0.92 -13.75 -0.18
C SER A 223 -0.90 -12.44 -0.97
N ASP A 224 -0.62 -12.52 -2.25
CA ASP A 224 -0.81 -11.36 -3.12
C ASP A 224 -2.31 -11.05 -3.23
N ALA A 225 -2.68 -9.78 -3.00
CA ALA A 225 -4.06 -9.34 -3.15
C ALA A 225 -4.43 -9.23 -4.63
N VAL A 226 -5.68 -9.55 -4.96
CA VAL A 226 -6.23 -9.39 -6.32
C VAL A 226 -7.57 -8.67 -6.27
N MET A 227 -7.80 -7.74 -7.20
CA MET A 227 -9.06 -6.99 -7.25
C MET A 227 -9.90 -7.37 -8.47
N PHE A 228 -11.17 -7.71 -8.25
CA PHE A 228 -12.11 -8.01 -9.33
C PHE A 228 -13.51 -7.44 -9.07
N LYS A 229 -14.25 -7.24 -10.15
CA LYS A 229 -15.67 -6.85 -10.12
C LYS A 229 -16.56 -8.05 -9.85
N ILE A 230 -17.53 -7.88 -8.96
CA ILE A 230 -18.60 -8.84 -8.64
C ILE A 230 -19.96 -8.15 -8.70
N HIS A 231 -20.96 -8.87 -9.17
CA HIS A 231 -22.37 -8.53 -9.01
C HIS A 231 -22.82 -8.78 -7.56
N LYS A 232 -23.07 -7.72 -6.76
CA LYS A 232 -23.52 -7.86 -5.36
C LYS A 232 -25.04 -7.96 -5.32
N ASN A 233 -25.62 -8.95 -4.63
CA ASN A 233 -27.06 -9.20 -4.48
C ASN A 233 -27.84 -9.58 -5.75
N THR A 234 -27.67 -8.86 -6.86
CA THR A 234 -28.36 -9.11 -8.14
C THR A 234 -27.38 -9.07 -9.31
N PHE A 235 -27.77 -9.58 -10.48
CA PHE A 235 -26.98 -9.49 -11.72
C PHE A 235 -27.10 -8.14 -12.45
N GLU A 236 -27.68 -7.12 -11.80
CA GLU A 236 -27.81 -5.79 -12.39
C GLU A 236 -26.50 -4.99 -12.24
N ARG A 237 -26.08 -4.31 -13.32
CA ARG A 237 -24.80 -3.57 -13.37
C ARG A 237 -24.66 -2.44 -12.35
N LYS A 238 -25.77 -1.91 -11.84
CA LYS A 238 -25.81 -0.89 -10.77
C LYS A 238 -25.35 -1.46 -9.42
N ASP A 239 -25.46 -2.77 -9.25
CA ASP A 239 -25.04 -3.49 -8.06
C ASP A 239 -23.62 -4.08 -8.21
N ASP A 240 -22.92 -3.73 -9.30
CA ASP A 240 -21.51 -4.07 -9.46
C ASP A 240 -20.70 -3.43 -8.33
N ARG A 241 -19.87 -4.23 -7.68
CA ARG A 241 -18.91 -3.79 -6.67
C ARG A 241 -17.57 -4.43 -6.96
N PHE A 242 -16.50 -3.74 -6.58
CA PHE A 242 -15.15 -4.28 -6.72
C PHE A 242 -14.67 -4.76 -5.37
N PHE A 243 -14.08 -5.95 -5.39
CA PHE A 243 -13.60 -6.61 -4.20
C PHE A 243 -12.10 -6.83 -4.29
N ALA A 244 -11.39 -6.53 -3.21
CA ALA A 244 -10.05 -7.05 -2.98
C ALA A 244 -10.17 -8.44 -2.33
N PHE A 245 -9.50 -9.42 -2.92
CA PHE A 245 -9.44 -10.79 -2.44
C PHE A 245 -8.03 -11.10 -1.96
N LEU A 246 -7.96 -11.70 -0.79
CA LEU A 246 -6.72 -12.00 -0.09
C LEU A 246 -6.86 -13.33 0.64
N GLY A 247 -5.83 -14.16 0.58
CA GLY A 247 -5.65 -15.21 1.57
C GLY A 247 -5.31 -14.58 2.91
N GLY A 248 -5.68 -15.25 3.99
CA GLY A 248 -5.45 -14.78 5.36
C GLY A 248 -3.99 -14.69 5.73
N GLY A 249 -3.08 -15.20 4.88
CA GLY A 249 -1.65 -15.14 5.09
C GLY A 249 -1.11 -16.42 5.71
N TYR A 250 0.20 -16.42 5.93
CA TYR A 250 0.99 -17.53 6.46
C TYR A 250 0.99 -18.84 5.64
N TRP A 251 2.16 -19.14 5.07
CA TRP A 251 2.55 -20.50 4.71
C TRP A 251 3.51 -20.97 5.81
N PRO A 252 3.17 -21.97 6.66
CA PRO A 252 4.18 -22.59 7.51
C PRO A 252 5.18 -23.25 6.58
N ASP A 253 6.38 -22.69 6.45
CA ASP A 253 7.43 -23.39 5.73
C ASP A 253 7.68 -24.71 6.47
N SER A 254 7.15 -25.80 5.91
CA SER A 254 7.35 -27.16 6.40
C SER A 254 8.82 -27.60 6.39
N LEU A 255 9.74 -26.72 5.95
CA LEU A 255 11.17 -26.94 5.85
C LEU A 255 12.03 -25.87 6.55
N TYR A 256 11.68 -25.35 7.75
CA TYR A 256 12.60 -25.04 8.88
C TYR A 256 12.02 -24.00 9.87
N ASP A 257 11.38 -24.48 10.95
CA ASP A 257 11.69 -24.01 12.31
C ASP A 257 11.66 -25.22 13.27
N ILE A 258 12.85 -25.78 13.51
CA ILE A 258 13.09 -26.90 14.44
C ILE A 258 13.18 -26.41 15.90
N TYR A 259 13.18 -25.10 16.14
CA TYR A 259 13.40 -24.52 17.46
C TYR A 259 12.15 -23.91 18.11
N ASP A 260 11.05 -23.73 17.38
CA ASP A 260 9.75 -23.38 17.99
C ASP A 260 8.57 -24.25 17.51
N PRO A 261 8.41 -25.46 18.08
CA PRO A 261 7.27 -26.31 17.78
C PRO A 261 6.01 -26.00 18.64
N SER A 262 5.93 -24.86 19.35
CA SER A 262 4.92 -24.76 20.44
C SER A 262 4.21 -23.44 20.72
N SER A 263 4.40 -22.32 20.01
CA SER A 263 3.64 -21.12 20.42
C SER A 263 3.36 -20.00 19.42
N PHE A 264 2.63 -20.21 18.31
CA PHE A 264 1.84 -19.10 17.72
C PHE A 264 0.46 -19.56 17.17
N PRO A 265 -0.65 -18.80 17.38
CA PRO A 265 -2.02 -19.15 17.01
C PRO A 265 -2.22 -19.46 15.51
N PRO A 266 -3.34 -20.10 15.11
CA PRO A 266 -3.64 -20.47 13.72
C PRO A 266 -4.06 -19.25 12.90
N PHE A 267 -3.15 -18.29 12.73
CA PHE A 267 -3.40 -17.09 11.95
C PHE A 267 -3.37 -17.41 10.45
N GLY A 268 -4.21 -16.70 9.70
CA GLY A 268 -4.24 -16.74 8.23
C GLY A 268 -4.96 -17.91 7.58
N ASN A 269 -5.74 -18.69 8.36
CA ASN A 269 -6.52 -19.83 7.88
C ASN A 269 -7.90 -19.45 7.28
N ALA A 270 -7.96 -18.33 6.56
CA ALA A 270 -9.19 -17.84 5.96
C ALA A 270 -8.94 -17.22 4.59
N PHE A 271 -9.99 -17.04 3.82
CA PHE A 271 -9.99 -16.22 2.62
C PHE A 271 -10.86 -15.00 2.89
N TYR A 272 -10.37 -13.82 2.54
CA TYR A 272 -11.03 -12.55 2.77
C TYR A 272 -11.45 -11.91 1.44
N ALA A 273 -12.66 -11.36 1.42
CA ALA A 273 -13.16 -10.53 0.33
C ALA A 273 -13.56 -9.17 0.91
N LEU A 274 -12.90 -8.10 0.49
CA LEU A 274 -13.12 -6.74 0.98
C LEU A 274 -13.84 -5.93 -0.10
N ASP A 275 -15.03 -5.40 0.16
CA ASP A 275 -15.70 -4.47 -0.76
C ASP A 275 -14.98 -3.12 -0.69
N VAL A 276 -14.18 -2.82 -1.71
CA VAL A 276 -13.21 -1.71 -1.72
C VAL A 276 -13.89 -0.38 -1.36
N VAL A 277 -15.10 -0.15 -1.87
CA VAL A 277 -15.85 1.09 -1.63
C VAL A 277 -16.34 1.15 -0.18
N ASN A 278 -16.90 0.04 0.33
CA ASN A 278 -17.40 -0.02 1.70
C ASN A 278 -16.28 0.09 2.75
N MET A 279 -15.07 -0.36 2.43
CA MET A 279 -13.91 -0.23 3.31
C MET A 279 -13.47 1.23 3.52
N CYS A 280 -13.84 2.17 2.64
CA CYS A 280 -13.40 3.57 2.68
C CYS A 280 -14.18 4.47 3.68
N GLY A 281 -14.99 3.89 4.59
CA GLY A 281 -16.03 4.60 5.34
C GLY A 281 -15.61 5.53 6.49
N ASN A 282 -14.32 5.81 6.72
CA ASN A 282 -13.80 6.49 7.92
C ASN A 282 -14.32 5.90 9.26
N THR A 283 -14.76 4.65 9.23
CA THR A 283 -15.27 3.87 10.35
C THR A 283 -14.64 2.51 10.31
N THR A 284 -14.53 1.84 11.47
CA THR A 284 -14.06 0.46 11.53
C THR A 284 -14.96 -0.43 10.65
N PRO A 285 -14.40 -1.08 9.61
CA PRO A 285 -15.17 -1.95 8.74
C PRO A 285 -15.83 -3.11 9.50
N THR A 286 -17.01 -3.52 9.06
CA THR A 286 -17.84 -4.54 9.69
C THR A 286 -17.88 -5.81 8.85
N ILE A 287 -17.58 -6.95 9.48
CA ILE A 287 -17.72 -8.28 8.86
C ILE A 287 -19.16 -8.54 8.41
N GLY A 288 -19.30 -9.13 7.21
CA GLY A 288 -20.59 -9.41 6.57
C GLY A 288 -21.22 -8.22 5.84
N THR A 289 -20.64 -7.01 5.95
CA THR A 289 -21.13 -5.78 5.30
C THR A 289 -20.07 -5.14 4.42
N ASP A 290 -18.88 -4.91 4.98
CA ASP A 290 -17.77 -4.22 4.32
C ASP A 290 -16.71 -5.20 3.84
N TYR A 291 -16.54 -6.30 4.59
CA TYR A 291 -15.74 -7.44 4.17
C TYR A 291 -16.34 -8.76 4.64
N TRP A 292 -15.89 -9.86 4.04
CA TRP A 292 -16.31 -11.22 4.36
C TRP A 292 -15.11 -12.09 4.65
N GLU A 293 -15.22 -12.88 5.72
CA GLU A 293 -14.30 -13.95 6.05
C GLU A 293 -14.91 -15.28 5.62
N ILE A 294 -14.17 -16.03 4.83
CA ILE A 294 -14.53 -17.37 4.37
C ILE A 294 -13.52 -18.32 5.03
N PRO A 295 -13.92 -19.01 6.11
CA PRO A 295 -13.02 -19.92 6.82
C PRO A 295 -12.64 -21.11 5.92
N ALA A 296 -11.43 -21.65 6.14
CA ALA A 296 -10.93 -22.86 5.49
C ALA A 296 -11.68 -24.14 5.92
#